data_AF-A0A1L9PHF2-F1
#
_entry.id   AF-A0A1L9PHF2-F1
#
_cell.length_a   1.000
_cell.length_b   1.000
_cell.length_c   1.000
_cell.angle_alpha   90.00
_cell.angle_beta   90.00
_cell.angle_gamma   90.00
#
_symmetry.space_group_name_H-M   'P 1'
#
loop_
_entity.id
_entity.type
_entity.pdbx_description
1 polymer ?
#
loop_
_entity_poly.entity_id
_entity_poly.type
_entity_poly.pdbx_seq_one_letter_code
_entity_poly.pdbx_strand_id
1 'polypeptide(L)'
;MTREARIEVPVRTSSPRQPETEHEQDRERETSPDRITEEQEPERDRRSRFRQASYSPPYVRRRRRIFSPSPPRLPYVSSHHELFASEDSQSGSQSQQDRCVYLVPYSREAYITTHPATQYDFTQWLPLLALGATETWYRFSTAKDKIVYTNQSLPLLAPPNPNLVPLSDPKPVGLRLARIAATAALRPPSSPSVPVKYEDGSKPEQPNLVYLSIQASITGYTNRFNDRWDHPDRDLPDRHLPDVADNSLVGQNIYRVIRCGSREEAASRAFYDAGGNRWSTVFTCAVVAGARSLSGRVMVYDAEAYERVSSVEELAEDGVEMKGQKIKVFY
;
A
#
# COMPACT_ATOMS: atom_id res chain seq x y z
N MET A 1 -14.10 -30.27 58.88
CA MET A 1 -12.79 -29.78 59.38
C MET A 1 -12.01 -29.25 58.19
N THR A 2 -12.18 -27.96 57.94
CA THR A 2 -11.64 -27.18 56.82
C THR A 2 -10.24 -26.68 57.16
N ARG A 3 -9.28 -26.82 56.23
CA ARG A 3 -7.97 -26.17 56.31
C ARG A 3 -7.86 -25.18 55.15
N GLU A 4 -7.97 -23.90 55.49
CA GLU A 4 -7.67 -22.78 54.61
C GLU A 4 -6.15 -22.57 54.55
N ALA A 5 -5.61 -22.45 53.34
CA ALA A 5 -4.22 -22.05 53.12
C ALA A 5 -4.20 -20.58 52.68
N ARG A 6 -3.64 -19.73 53.55
CA ARG A 6 -3.27 -18.34 53.23
C ARG A 6 -1.96 -18.34 52.42
N ILE A 7 -1.96 -17.65 51.28
CA ILE A 7 -0.76 -17.35 50.51
C ILE A 7 -0.51 -15.84 50.62
N GLU A 8 0.62 -15.48 51.21
CA GLU A 8 1.12 -14.11 51.33
C GLU A 8 1.85 -13.69 50.05
N VAL A 9 1.60 -12.47 49.59
CA VAL A 9 2.27 -11.83 48.45
C VAL A 9 3.37 -10.90 48.98
N PRO A 10 4.62 -10.97 48.48
CA PRO A 10 5.60 -9.96 48.79
C PRO A 10 5.61 -8.84 47.74
N VAL A 11 5.32 -7.64 48.23
CA VAL A 11 5.63 -6.33 47.61
C VAL A 11 7.15 -6.13 47.61
N ARG A 12 7.74 -5.79 46.46
CA ARG A 12 9.06 -5.15 46.40
C ARG A 12 9.10 -4.02 45.37
N THR A 13 9.10 -2.82 45.93
CA THR A 13 9.57 -1.55 45.39
C THR A 13 11.08 -1.53 45.21
N SER A 14 11.59 -1.00 44.08
CA SER A 14 12.70 -0.02 44.04
C SER A 14 13.22 0.22 42.60
N SER A 15 12.93 1.40 42.06
CA SER A 15 13.87 2.17 41.19
C SER A 15 15.03 2.68 42.08
N PRO A 16 16.26 2.98 41.60
CA PRO A 16 16.51 4.15 40.73
C PRO A 16 17.80 4.11 39.84
N ARG A 17 18.01 5.24 39.13
CA ARG A 17 19.26 5.86 38.65
C ARG A 17 19.52 5.86 37.14
N GLN A 18 19.24 7.02 36.55
CA GLN A 18 19.94 7.57 35.39
C GLN A 18 21.35 8.03 35.79
N PRO A 19 22.27 8.12 34.83
CA PRO A 19 23.27 9.18 34.81
C PRO A 19 23.05 10.12 33.62
N GLU A 20 23.08 11.40 33.97
CA GLU A 20 23.30 12.55 33.12
C GLU A 20 24.69 12.44 32.45
N THR A 21 24.78 12.81 31.18
CA THR A 21 26.05 13.23 30.58
C THR A 21 25.79 14.42 29.67
N GLU A 22 26.13 15.58 30.22
CA GLU A 22 26.40 16.83 29.53
C GLU A 22 27.64 16.64 28.65
N HIS A 23 27.56 17.03 27.37
CA HIS A 23 28.75 17.37 26.58
C HIS A 23 28.43 18.54 25.66
N GLU A 24 28.63 19.70 26.26
CA GLU A 24 28.96 20.99 25.67
C GLU A 24 30.22 20.83 24.80
N GLN A 25 30.16 21.25 23.54
CA GLN A 25 31.37 21.64 22.81
C GLN A 25 31.05 22.61 21.69
N ASP A 26 31.33 23.87 22.03
CA ASP A 26 31.53 25.00 21.15
C ASP A 26 32.46 24.67 19.99
N ARG A 27 32.07 25.08 18.78
CA ARG A 27 33.02 25.49 17.74
C ARG A 27 32.42 26.62 16.92
N GLU A 28 32.66 27.81 17.44
CA GLU A 28 32.76 29.03 16.65
C GLU A 28 33.85 28.86 15.58
N ARG A 29 33.53 29.16 14.32
CA ARG A 29 34.50 29.66 13.35
C ARG A 29 33.87 30.81 12.58
N GLU A 30 34.30 31.99 12.99
CA GLU A 30 34.17 33.26 12.29
C GLU A 30 34.99 33.29 10.99
N THR A 31 34.71 34.34 10.21
CA THR A 31 35.47 34.98 9.13
C THR A 31 35.38 34.34 7.74
N SER A 32 35.21 35.04 6.61
CA SER A 32 34.93 36.44 6.19
C SER A 32 34.91 36.38 4.62
N PRO A 33 35.00 37.47 3.83
CA PRO A 33 33.93 38.39 3.44
C PRO A 33 33.79 38.51 1.89
N ASP A 34 32.83 39.35 1.48
CA ASP A 34 32.83 40.20 0.28
C ASP A 34 33.34 39.68 -1.07
N ARG A 35 32.41 39.56 -2.04
CA ARG A 35 32.70 40.09 -3.37
C ARG A 35 31.44 40.61 -4.09
N ILE A 36 31.41 41.93 -4.14
CA ILE A 36 30.64 42.80 -5.01
C ILE A 36 30.96 42.45 -6.47
N THR A 37 29.92 42.25 -7.30
CA THR A 37 29.94 42.73 -8.69
C THR A 37 28.53 43.18 -9.06
N GLU A 38 28.31 44.49 -8.97
CA GLU A 38 27.33 45.19 -9.77
C GLU A 38 27.74 45.06 -11.25
N GLU A 39 26.85 44.59 -12.12
CA GLU A 39 26.88 44.98 -13.52
C GLU A 39 25.51 45.52 -13.92
N GLN A 40 25.54 46.81 -14.23
CA GLN A 40 24.51 47.61 -14.84
C GLN A 40 24.23 47.12 -16.27
N GLU A 41 22.92 46.99 -16.58
CA GLU A 41 22.22 47.49 -17.78
C GLU A 41 22.86 47.38 -19.19
N PRO A 42 22.05 47.04 -20.23
CA PRO A 42 21.20 48.09 -20.79
C PRO A 42 19.80 47.66 -21.22
N GLU A 43 18.87 48.52 -20.82
CA GLU A 43 17.65 48.91 -21.51
C GLU A 43 17.82 48.89 -23.04
N ARG A 44 17.22 47.88 -23.70
CA ARG A 44 17.03 47.88 -25.16
C ARG A 44 15.57 48.06 -25.48
N ASP A 45 15.23 49.34 -25.61
CA ASP A 45 14.12 49.84 -26.39
C ASP A 45 14.26 49.34 -27.85
N ARG A 46 13.46 48.35 -28.22
CA ARG A 46 13.21 47.98 -29.62
C ARG A 46 11.72 47.92 -29.87
N ARG A 47 11.17 49.11 -30.11
CA ARG A 47 10.03 49.33 -31.01
C ARG A 47 10.20 48.52 -32.29
N SER A 48 9.50 47.39 -32.40
CA SER A 48 9.24 46.73 -33.68
C SER A 48 7.76 46.86 -34.02
N ARG A 49 7.46 47.95 -34.74
CA ARG A 49 6.27 48.04 -35.59
C ARG A 49 6.52 47.16 -36.81
N PHE A 50 5.99 45.94 -36.87
CA PHE A 50 5.75 45.31 -38.17
C PHE A 50 4.50 44.42 -38.14
N ARG A 51 3.50 44.91 -38.89
CA ARG A 51 2.53 44.16 -39.68
C ARG A 51 1.58 43.23 -38.91
N GLN A 52 0.37 43.77 -38.71
CA GLN A 52 -0.87 43.01 -38.85
C GLN A 52 -0.87 42.32 -40.23
N ALA A 53 -0.23 41.16 -40.33
CA ALA A 53 -0.59 40.18 -41.33
C ALA A 53 -1.90 39.57 -40.84
N SER A 54 -2.98 39.83 -41.58
CA SER A 54 -4.25 39.14 -41.48
C SER A 54 -3.99 37.64 -41.64
N TYR A 55 -3.76 36.97 -40.52
CA TYR A 55 -3.66 35.53 -40.41
C TYR A 55 -5.07 34.99 -40.63
N SER A 56 -5.44 34.75 -41.89
CA SER A 56 -6.55 33.88 -42.20
C SER A 56 -6.21 32.52 -41.58
N PRO A 57 -6.96 32.02 -40.59
CA PRO A 57 -6.69 30.72 -40.00
C PRO A 57 -6.62 29.70 -41.14
N PRO A 58 -5.58 28.86 -41.22
CA PRO A 58 -5.55 27.80 -42.21
C PRO A 58 -6.85 27.03 -42.04
N TYR A 59 -7.62 26.91 -43.14
CA TYR A 59 -8.86 26.15 -43.18
C TYR A 59 -8.62 24.84 -42.45
N VAL A 60 -9.11 24.75 -41.21
CA VAL A 60 -9.07 23.53 -40.42
C VAL A 60 -9.97 22.61 -41.19
N ARG A 61 -9.37 21.76 -42.04
CA ARG A 61 -10.05 20.63 -42.66
C ARG A 61 -10.74 19.94 -41.50
N ARG A 62 -12.07 20.10 -41.42
CA ARG A 62 -12.94 19.28 -40.58
C ARG A 62 -12.64 17.85 -41.03
N ARG A 63 -11.66 17.22 -40.37
CA ARG A 63 -11.48 15.78 -40.42
C ARG A 63 -12.84 15.28 -39.97
N ARG A 64 -13.63 14.81 -40.94
CA ARG A 64 -14.85 14.05 -40.65
C ARG A 64 -14.38 13.02 -39.66
N ARG A 65 -14.86 13.13 -38.41
CA ARG A 65 -14.60 12.14 -37.37
C ARG A 65 -15.15 10.85 -37.96
N ILE A 66 -14.27 10.06 -38.57
CA ILE A 66 -14.54 8.68 -38.91
C ILE A 66 -15.01 8.11 -37.58
N PHE A 67 -16.27 7.67 -37.55
CA PHE A 67 -16.94 7.12 -36.38
C PHE A 67 -15.97 6.14 -35.73
N SER A 68 -15.28 6.63 -34.69
CA SER A 68 -14.40 5.78 -33.91
C SER A 68 -15.36 4.86 -33.18
N PRO A 69 -15.20 3.53 -33.30
CA PRO A 69 -16.07 2.61 -32.56
C PRO A 69 -16.07 3.05 -31.11
N SER A 70 -17.27 3.19 -30.52
CA SER A 70 -17.40 3.55 -29.12
C SER A 70 -16.51 2.60 -28.32
N PRO A 71 -15.63 3.10 -27.44
CA PRO A 71 -14.76 2.23 -26.67
C PRO A 71 -15.60 1.17 -25.96
N PRO A 72 -15.11 -0.08 -25.86
CA PRO A 72 -15.84 -1.14 -25.18
C PRO A 72 -16.21 -0.66 -23.77
N ARG A 73 -17.49 -0.80 -23.42
CA ARG A 73 -17.98 -0.37 -22.11
C ARG A 73 -17.29 -1.23 -21.05
N LEU A 74 -16.58 -0.58 -20.13
CA LEU A 74 -15.99 -1.27 -18.99
C LEU A 74 -17.10 -1.93 -18.16
N PRO A 75 -16.86 -3.13 -17.60
CA PRO A 75 -17.79 -3.73 -16.64
C PRO A 75 -17.96 -2.81 -15.43
N TYR A 76 -19.20 -2.65 -14.99
CA TYR A 76 -19.56 -1.82 -13.86
C TYR A 76 -19.52 -2.65 -12.58
N VAL A 77 -18.87 -2.13 -11.55
CA VAL A 77 -18.80 -2.74 -10.22
C VAL A 77 -19.39 -1.76 -9.22
N SER A 78 -20.50 -2.13 -8.63
CA SER A 78 -21.27 -1.31 -7.69
C SER A 78 -20.82 -1.51 -6.23
N SER A 79 -20.25 -2.68 -5.92
CA SER A 79 -19.88 -3.07 -4.56
C SER A 79 -18.61 -3.92 -4.53
N HIS A 80 -17.99 -4.02 -3.35
CA HIS A 80 -16.82 -4.88 -3.15
C HIS A 80 -17.13 -6.38 -3.32
N HIS A 81 -18.39 -6.81 -3.14
CA HIS A 81 -18.79 -8.20 -3.37
C HIS A 81 -18.72 -8.57 -4.86
N GLU A 82 -19.17 -7.69 -5.74
CA GLU A 82 -19.09 -7.89 -7.20
C GLU A 82 -17.65 -7.91 -7.70
N LEU A 83 -16.74 -7.21 -6.99
CA LEU A 83 -15.33 -7.14 -7.35
C LEU A 83 -14.63 -8.51 -7.28
N PHE A 84 -15.04 -9.34 -6.32
CA PHE A 84 -14.41 -10.64 -6.03
C PHE A 84 -15.36 -11.83 -6.24
N ALA A 85 -16.58 -11.60 -6.72
CA ALA A 85 -17.53 -12.67 -7.01
C ALA A 85 -16.94 -13.63 -8.06
N SER A 86 -17.06 -14.94 -7.81
CA SER A 86 -16.70 -15.94 -8.80
C SER A 86 -17.67 -15.85 -9.97
N GLU A 87 -17.17 -15.59 -11.18
CA GLU A 87 -17.99 -15.46 -12.40
C GLU A 87 -18.60 -16.81 -12.86
N ASP A 88 -18.53 -17.84 -12.02
CA ASP A 88 -18.99 -19.21 -12.26
C ASP A 88 -20.49 -19.33 -12.58
N SER A 89 -21.26 -18.24 -12.44
CA SER A 89 -22.71 -18.25 -12.67
C SER A 89 -23.13 -17.80 -14.08
N GLN A 90 -22.24 -17.26 -14.92
CA GLN A 90 -22.63 -16.74 -16.23
C GLN A 90 -21.61 -17.08 -17.33
N SER A 91 -21.84 -18.22 -17.99
CA SER A 91 -21.29 -18.63 -19.28
C SER A 91 -19.81 -19.06 -19.33
N GLY A 92 -19.58 -20.21 -19.97
CA GLY A 92 -18.34 -20.97 -19.90
C GLY A 92 -17.09 -20.24 -20.42
N SER A 93 -15.97 -20.53 -19.76
CA SER A 93 -14.58 -20.32 -20.22
C SER A 93 -13.99 -18.91 -20.21
N GLN A 94 -14.63 -17.91 -19.60
CA GLN A 94 -13.88 -16.70 -19.22
C GLN A 94 -13.08 -16.99 -17.96
N SER A 95 -11.89 -17.55 -18.17
CA SER A 95 -10.82 -17.57 -17.17
C SER A 95 -10.67 -16.18 -16.57
N GLN A 96 -10.45 -16.12 -15.26
CA GLN A 96 -10.25 -14.88 -14.51
C GLN A 96 -9.10 -14.07 -15.14
N GLN A 97 -9.46 -13.12 -15.99
CA GLN A 97 -8.52 -12.27 -16.70
C GLN A 97 -8.40 -10.93 -15.98
N ASP A 98 -7.16 -10.45 -15.90
CA ASP A 98 -6.89 -9.10 -15.44
C ASP A 98 -7.67 -8.10 -16.30
N ARG A 99 -8.40 -7.17 -15.67
CA ARG A 99 -9.36 -6.32 -16.37
C ARG A 99 -9.48 -4.93 -15.76
N CYS A 100 -9.82 -3.97 -16.61
CA CYS A 100 -10.28 -2.65 -16.16
C CYS A 100 -11.77 -2.72 -15.83
N VAL A 101 -12.16 -2.15 -14.70
CA VAL A 101 -13.56 -2.03 -14.26
C VAL A 101 -13.89 -0.58 -13.93
N TYR A 102 -15.18 -0.26 -13.95
CA TYR A 102 -15.68 1.05 -13.52
C TYR A 102 -16.38 0.91 -12.16
N LEU A 103 -15.80 1.51 -11.12
CA LEU A 103 -16.33 1.54 -9.76
C LEU A 103 -17.43 2.59 -9.67
N VAL A 104 -18.69 2.14 -9.77
CA VAL A 104 -19.87 3.01 -9.90
C VAL A 104 -19.98 4.05 -8.78
N PRO A 105 -19.87 3.71 -7.47
CA PRO A 105 -20.08 4.68 -6.40
C PRO A 105 -19.08 5.84 -6.42
N TYR A 106 -17.92 5.65 -7.03
CA TYR A 106 -16.84 6.63 -7.08
C TYR A 106 -16.69 7.29 -8.45
N SER A 107 -17.41 6.77 -9.47
CA SER A 107 -17.26 7.20 -10.86
C SER A 107 -15.80 7.13 -11.34
N ARG A 108 -15.10 6.03 -11.00
CA ARG A 108 -13.67 5.86 -11.27
C ARG A 108 -13.35 4.52 -11.91
N GLU A 109 -12.27 4.48 -12.68
CA GLU A 109 -11.71 3.25 -13.23
C GLU A 109 -10.70 2.63 -12.26
N ALA A 110 -10.67 1.30 -12.20
CA ALA A 110 -9.66 0.53 -11.49
C ALA A 110 -9.23 -0.68 -12.33
N TYR A 111 -7.99 -1.11 -12.16
CA TYR A 111 -7.46 -2.31 -12.77
C TYR A 111 -7.42 -3.44 -11.75
N ILE A 112 -8.11 -4.55 -12.03
CA ILE A 112 -8.12 -5.72 -11.16
C ILE A 112 -7.13 -6.72 -11.73
N THR A 113 -6.24 -7.22 -10.88
CA THR A 113 -5.39 -8.36 -11.21
C THR A 113 -5.89 -9.61 -10.51
N THR A 114 -6.16 -10.65 -11.29
CA THR A 114 -6.73 -11.92 -10.83
C THR A 114 -5.73 -13.08 -10.88
N HIS A 115 -4.49 -12.85 -11.28
CA HIS A 115 -3.45 -13.86 -11.11
C HIS A 115 -3.27 -14.20 -9.62
N PRO A 116 -3.14 -15.49 -9.26
CA PRO A 116 -2.87 -15.89 -7.88
C PRO A 116 -1.51 -15.34 -7.44
N ALA A 117 -1.44 -14.86 -6.20
CA ALA A 117 -0.17 -14.40 -5.64
C ALA A 117 0.79 -15.58 -5.50
N THR A 118 2.02 -15.38 -5.94
CA THR A 118 3.09 -16.37 -5.91
C THR A 118 3.95 -16.23 -4.66
N GLN A 119 4.81 -17.22 -4.40
CA GLN A 119 5.84 -17.10 -3.36
C GLN A 119 6.73 -15.87 -3.57
N TYR A 120 6.99 -15.50 -4.82
CA TYR A 120 7.79 -14.32 -5.16
C TYR A 120 7.10 -13.02 -4.72
N ASP A 121 5.78 -12.92 -4.92
CA ASP A 121 5.02 -11.76 -4.47
C ASP A 121 5.05 -11.65 -2.94
N PHE A 122 4.88 -12.77 -2.23
CA PHE A 122 4.98 -12.80 -0.78
C PHE A 122 6.37 -12.36 -0.29
N THR A 123 7.45 -12.90 -0.85
CA THR A 123 8.82 -12.55 -0.42
C THR A 123 9.17 -11.10 -0.73
N GLN A 124 8.67 -10.54 -1.84
CA GLN A 124 8.81 -9.11 -2.16
C GLN A 124 8.21 -8.22 -1.07
N TRP A 125 7.09 -8.64 -0.49
CA TRP A 125 6.35 -7.86 0.51
C TRP A 125 6.67 -8.22 1.96
N LEU A 126 7.39 -9.33 2.17
CA LEU A 126 7.75 -9.84 3.48
C LEU A 126 8.41 -8.80 4.41
N PRO A 127 9.33 -7.92 3.96
CA PRO A 127 9.91 -6.91 4.84
C PRO A 127 8.86 -5.99 5.46
N LEU A 128 7.85 -5.61 4.67
CA LEU A 128 6.78 -4.74 5.13
C LEU A 128 5.80 -5.50 6.04
N LEU A 129 5.48 -6.76 5.72
CA LEU A 129 4.62 -7.61 6.57
C LEU A 129 5.27 -7.99 7.90
N ALA A 130 6.58 -8.21 7.91
CA ALA A 130 7.33 -8.63 9.08
C ALA A 130 7.69 -7.46 10.01
N LEU A 131 7.96 -6.27 9.45
CA LEU A 131 8.47 -5.12 10.21
C LEU A 131 7.63 -3.88 10.21
N GLY A 132 6.78 -3.73 9.20
CA GLY A 132 5.91 -2.58 9.08
C GLY A 132 4.94 -2.56 10.26
N ALA A 133 4.90 -1.43 10.96
CA ALA A 133 3.77 -1.10 11.80
C ALA A 133 2.54 -0.93 10.90
N THR A 134 1.41 -1.46 11.33
CA THR A 134 0.14 -1.24 10.65
C THR A 134 -0.20 0.25 10.61
N GLU A 135 -0.93 0.66 9.57
CA GLU A 135 -1.36 2.04 9.33
C GLU A 135 -0.22 3.05 9.10
N THR A 136 1.04 2.63 9.20
CA THR A 136 2.20 3.49 8.96
C THR A 136 2.62 3.38 7.51
N TRP A 137 2.90 4.52 6.89
CA TRP A 137 3.44 4.56 5.53
C TRP A 137 4.96 4.40 5.54
N TYR A 138 5.45 3.62 4.60
CA TYR A 138 6.85 3.30 4.41
C TYR A 138 7.27 3.55 2.97
N ARG A 139 8.55 3.87 2.79
CA ARG A 139 9.22 3.82 1.50
C ARG A 139 10.33 2.77 1.53
N PHE A 140 10.60 2.17 0.37
CA PHE A 140 11.82 1.39 0.19
C PHE A 140 12.98 2.31 -0.20
N SER A 141 14.15 2.17 0.43
CA SER A 141 15.35 2.99 0.19
C SER A 141 15.82 2.98 -1.26
N THR A 142 15.84 1.81 -1.91
CA THR A 142 16.11 1.70 -3.34
C THR A 142 15.23 0.63 -4.00
N ALA A 143 15.02 0.75 -5.32
CA ALA A 143 14.25 -0.22 -6.09
C ALA A 143 14.91 -1.61 -6.16
N LYS A 144 16.24 -1.69 -5.96
CA LYS A 144 16.99 -2.96 -5.88
C LYS A 144 16.82 -3.64 -4.52
N ASP A 145 16.45 -2.89 -3.49
CA ASP A 145 16.32 -3.37 -2.10
C ASP A 145 15.00 -4.10 -1.81
N LYS A 146 14.11 -4.23 -2.82
CA LYS A 146 12.91 -5.08 -2.71
C LYS A 146 13.25 -6.56 -2.63
N ILE A 147 14.41 -6.96 -3.14
CA ILE A 147 14.89 -8.33 -3.09
C ILE A 147 15.80 -8.44 -1.88
N VAL A 148 15.29 -9.07 -0.82
CA VAL A 148 16.10 -9.40 0.36
C VAL A 148 17.08 -10.50 -0.04
N TYR A 149 18.38 -10.18 -0.04
CA TYR A 149 19.41 -11.21 0.04
C TYR A 149 19.38 -11.78 1.46
N THR A 150 18.90 -13.00 1.61
CA THR A 150 18.88 -13.80 2.85
C THR A 150 20.29 -14.26 3.22
N ASN A 151 21.20 -13.33 3.47
CA ASN A 151 22.49 -13.67 4.07
C ASN A 151 22.40 -13.51 5.59
N GLN A 152 22.05 -14.64 6.21
CA GLN A 152 22.51 -15.17 7.50
C GLN A 152 22.74 -14.19 8.67
N SER A 153 22.05 -14.50 9.77
CA SER A 153 22.38 -14.15 11.16
C SER A 153 22.32 -12.66 11.55
N LEU A 154 21.11 -12.13 11.76
CA LEU A 154 20.94 -10.96 12.62
C LEU A 154 20.00 -11.28 13.79
N PRO A 155 20.42 -11.02 15.04
CA PRO A 155 19.66 -11.36 16.24
C PRO A 155 18.39 -10.49 16.39
N LEU A 156 17.44 -11.01 17.18
CA LEU A 156 16.08 -10.53 17.51
C LEU A 156 15.91 -9.06 17.94
N LEU A 157 16.98 -8.26 17.95
CA LEU A 157 17.01 -6.84 18.34
C LEU A 157 17.63 -5.93 17.27
N ALA A 158 17.91 -6.44 16.07
CA ALA A 158 18.48 -5.64 15.00
C ALA A 158 17.55 -4.46 14.63
N PRO A 159 18.12 -3.26 14.36
CA PRO A 159 17.36 -2.08 13.98
C PRO A 159 16.47 -2.37 12.77
N PRO A 160 15.36 -1.62 12.59
CA PRO A 160 14.46 -1.82 11.44
C PRO A 160 15.30 -1.88 10.18
N ASN A 161 15.04 -2.90 9.35
CA ASN A 161 15.73 -3.13 8.07
C ASN A 161 16.06 -1.77 7.43
N PRO A 162 17.33 -1.44 7.14
CA PRO A 162 17.74 -0.13 6.67
C PRO A 162 16.99 0.30 5.41
N ASN A 163 16.39 -0.68 4.71
CA ASN A 163 15.69 -0.47 3.48
C ASN A 163 14.22 -0.06 3.65
N LEU A 164 13.62 -0.20 4.83
CA LEU A 164 12.22 0.14 5.09
C LEU A 164 12.14 1.39 5.97
N VAL A 165 11.88 2.54 5.36
CA VAL A 165 11.92 3.83 6.04
C VAL A 165 10.49 4.30 6.34
N PRO A 166 10.07 4.41 7.61
CA PRO A 166 8.78 4.98 7.98
C PRO A 166 8.72 6.47 7.62
N LEU A 167 7.55 6.94 7.21
CA LEU A 167 7.30 8.32 6.82
C LEU A 167 6.41 9.00 7.86
N SER A 168 6.91 10.10 8.42
CA SER A 168 6.17 10.91 9.41
C SER A 168 5.06 11.75 8.76
N ASP A 169 5.27 12.23 7.53
CA ASP A 169 4.29 13.01 6.76
C ASP A 169 4.23 12.50 5.30
N PRO A 170 3.54 11.37 5.06
CA PRO A 170 3.61 10.65 3.79
C PRO A 170 2.88 11.31 2.63
N LYS A 171 1.88 12.17 2.90
CA LYS A 171 1.01 12.83 1.89
C LYS A 171 0.70 11.93 0.68
N PRO A 172 0.01 10.79 0.89
CA PRO A 172 -0.34 9.87 -0.19
C PRO A 172 -1.25 10.55 -1.23
N VAL A 173 -0.88 10.43 -2.50
CA VAL A 173 -1.63 10.96 -3.64
C VAL A 173 -2.36 9.85 -4.38
N GLY A 174 -3.57 10.16 -4.84
CA GLY A 174 -4.35 9.24 -5.65
C GLY A 174 -3.69 8.95 -7.00
N LEU A 175 -3.60 7.67 -7.35
CA LEU A 175 -3.06 7.20 -8.62
C LEU A 175 -4.05 7.48 -9.76
N ARG A 176 -3.56 7.57 -11.00
CA ARG A 176 -4.43 7.73 -12.18
C ARG A 176 -5.35 6.52 -12.35
N LEU A 177 -4.81 5.32 -12.19
CA LEU A 177 -5.51 4.05 -12.29
C LEU A 177 -5.08 3.19 -11.12
N ALA A 178 -5.94 3.05 -10.12
CA ALA A 178 -5.68 2.21 -8.96
C ALA A 178 -5.71 0.73 -9.36
N ARG A 179 -4.79 -0.05 -8.81
CA ARG A 179 -4.73 -1.50 -9.01
C ARG A 179 -5.27 -2.23 -7.80
N ILE A 180 -6.07 -3.28 -8.02
CA ILE A 180 -6.59 -4.13 -6.96
C ILE A 180 -6.13 -5.56 -7.22
N ALA A 181 -5.19 -6.04 -6.41
CA ALA A 181 -4.76 -7.43 -6.41
C ALA A 181 -5.81 -8.30 -5.74
N ALA A 182 -6.61 -8.99 -6.55
CA ALA A 182 -7.61 -9.94 -6.12
C ALA A 182 -6.97 -11.30 -5.78
N THR A 183 -6.09 -11.31 -4.77
CA THR A 183 -5.42 -12.53 -4.26
C THR A 183 -6.45 -13.52 -3.70
N ALA A 184 -6.04 -14.77 -3.45
CA ALA A 184 -6.96 -15.81 -2.95
C ALA A 184 -7.57 -15.41 -1.61
N ALA A 185 -6.83 -14.67 -0.78
CA ALA A 185 -7.30 -14.13 0.50
C ALA A 185 -8.55 -13.24 0.38
N LEU A 186 -8.75 -12.54 -0.74
CA LEU A 186 -9.92 -11.66 -0.94
C LEU A 186 -11.11 -12.37 -1.58
N ARG A 187 -10.94 -13.61 -2.05
CA ARG A 187 -11.98 -14.32 -2.80
C ARG A 187 -12.91 -15.10 -1.87
N PRO A 188 -14.19 -15.25 -2.25
CA PRO A 188 -15.04 -16.29 -1.69
C PRO A 188 -14.37 -17.66 -1.88
N PRO A 189 -14.43 -18.58 -0.89
CA PRO A 189 -14.02 -19.96 -1.13
C PRO A 189 -14.82 -20.51 -2.31
N SER A 190 -14.13 -21.21 -3.21
CA SER A 190 -14.75 -21.79 -4.41
C SER A 190 -15.74 -22.92 -4.07
N SER A 191 -15.57 -23.56 -2.91
CA SER A 191 -16.48 -24.57 -2.39
C SER A 191 -17.35 -23.97 -1.28
N PRO A 192 -18.64 -24.34 -1.21
CA PRO A 192 -19.42 -24.08 -0.01
C PRO A 192 -18.73 -24.81 1.15
N SER A 193 -18.44 -24.09 2.24
CA SER A 193 -17.89 -24.67 3.45
C SER A 193 -18.79 -25.83 3.87
N VAL A 194 -18.29 -27.06 3.79
CA VAL A 194 -19.01 -28.21 4.33
C VAL A 194 -19.19 -27.92 5.82
N PRO A 195 -20.42 -27.90 6.36
CA PRO A 195 -20.61 -27.68 7.78
C PRO A 195 -19.91 -28.81 8.52
N VAL A 196 -18.77 -28.51 9.13
CA VAL A 196 -18.03 -29.44 9.96
C VAL A 196 -18.95 -29.80 11.13
N LYS A 197 -19.49 -31.02 11.12
CA LYS A 197 -20.30 -31.54 12.21
C LYS A 197 -19.34 -31.99 13.31
N TYR A 198 -19.29 -31.25 14.41
CA TYR A 198 -18.59 -31.67 15.61
C TYR A 198 -19.50 -32.59 16.42
N GLU A 199 -18.99 -33.74 16.85
CA GLU A 199 -19.75 -34.74 17.59
C GLU A 199 -20.29 -34.22 18.93
N ASP A 200 -19.66 -33.19 19.50
CA ASP A 200 -20.03 -32.59 20.79
C ASP A 200 -21.08 -31.47 20.70
N GLY A 201 -21.56 -31.10 19.50
CA GLY A 201 -22.54 -30.02 19.32
C GLY A 201 -22.06 -28.62 19.73
N SER A 202 -20.79 -28.48 20.15
CA SER A 202 -20.14 -27.19 20.34
C SER A 202 -19.91 -26.52 18.99
N LYS A 203 -20.33 -25.26 18.88
CA LYS A 203 -20.06 -24.46 17.68
C LYS A 203 -18.54 -24.30 17.58
N PRO A 204 -17.91 -24.59 16.42
CA PRO A 204 -16.48 -24.34 16.27
C PRO A 204 -16.20 -22.88 16.60
N GLU A 205 -15.25 -22.66 17.50
CA GLU A 205 -14.66 -21.34 17.67
C GLU A 205 -14.01 -21.00 16.33
N GLN A 206 -14.52 -19.97 15.65
CA GLN A 206 -13.92 -19.56 14.39
C GLN A 206 -12.48 -19.16 14.68
N PRO A 207 -11.51 -19.64 13.88
CA PRO A 207 -10.13 -19.20 14.05
C PRO A 207 -10.13 -17.67 14.00
N ASN A 208 -9.42 -17.07 14.95
CA ASN A 208 -9.24 -15.62 14.97
C ASN A 208 -8.31 -15.27 13.81
N LEU A 209 -8.84 -15.12 12.59
CA LEU A 209 -8.06 -14.82 11.41
C LEU A 209 -7.86 -13.31 11.28
N VAL A 210 -6.69 -12.93 10.81
CA VAL A 210 -6.33 -11.55 10.50
C VAL A 210 -5.96 -11.47 9.03
N TYR A 211 -6.51 -10.48 8.34
CA TYR A 211 -6.18 -10.19 6.96
C TYR A 211 -5.24 -9.00 6.92
N LEU A 212 -4.11 -9.15 6.24
CA LEU A 212 -3.15 -8.09 6.01
C LEU A 212 -3.23 -7.65 4.56
N SER A 213 -3.53 -6.37 4.34
CA SER A 213 -3.61 -5.78 3.01
C SER A 213 -2.54 -4.71 2.83
N ILE A 214 -1.76 -4.82 1.77
CA ILE A 214 -0.72 -3.85 1.43
C ILE A 214 -1.28 -2.86 0.43
N GLN A 215 -1.25 -1.60 0.84
CA GLN A 215 -1.68 -0.50 0.01
C GLN A 215 -0.49 0.26 -0.54
N ALA A 216 -0.64 0.76 -1.76
CA ALA A 216 0.38 1.51 -2.46
C ALA A 216 -0.16 2.82 -3.00
N SER A 217 0.64 3.86 -2.87
CA SER A 217 0.39 5.20 -3.38
C SER A 217 1.72 5.83 -3.80
N ILE A 218 1.70 7.08 -4.25
CA ILE A 218 2.88 7.91 -4.43
C ILE A 218 2.82 9.08 -3.46
N THR A 219 3.95 9.51 -2.93
CA THR A 219 4.05 10.79 -2.22
C THR A 219 3.79 11.94 -3.19
N GLY A 220 3.21 13.03 -2.70
CA GLY A 220 3.18 14.27 -3.45
C GLY A 220 2.27 15.32 -2.85
N TYR A 221 2.23 16.46 -3.51
CA TYR A 221 1.25 17.50 -3.19
C TYR A 221 0.05 17.29 -4.11
N THR A 222 -1.10 17.00 -3.52
CA THR A 222 -2.37 17.11 -4.25
C THR A 222 -2.58 18.58 -4.55
N ASN A 223 -2.15 19.05 -5.72
CA ASN A 223 -2.56 20.36 -6.18
C ASN A 223 -4.06 20.22 -6.51
N ARG A 224 -4.92 20.53 -5.53
CA ARG A 224 -6.39 20.37 -5.57
C ARG A 224 -7.03 21.01 -6.81
N PHE A 225 -6.30 21.85 -7.53
CA PHE A 225 -6.71 22.45 -8.79
C PHE A 225 -6.75 21.49 -10.00
N ASN A 226 -6.14 20.29 -9.90
CA ASN A 226 -6.08 19.31 -11.00
C ASN A 226 -6.99 18.08 -10.85
N ASP A 227 -7.92 18.06 -9.87
CA ASP A 227 -8.97 17.02 -9.84
C ASP A 227 -9.92 17.10 -11.06
N ARG A 228 -9.87 18.22 -11.78
CA ARG A 228 -10.43 18.36 -13.12
C ARG A 228 -9.36 17.98 -14.14
N TRP A 229 -9.16 16.68 -14.33
CA TRP A 229 -8.49 16.16 -15.53
C TRP A 229 -9.37 16.48 -16.75
N ASP A 230 -9.22 17.71 -17.25
CA ASP A 230 -9.51 18.02 -18.63
C ASP A 230 -8.63 17.11 -19.50
N HIS A 231 -9.26 16.52 -20.50
CA HIS A 231 -8.71 15.66 -21.55
C HIS A 231 -7.25 15.98 -21.97
N PRO A 232 -6.44 14.98 -22.38
CA PRO A 232 -5.11 15.19 -22.98
C PRO A 232 -5.11 15.93 -24.33
N ASP A 233 -6.21 16.56 -24.73
CA ASP A 233 -6.38 17.35 -25.95
C ASP A 233 -6.53 18.86 -25.67
N ARG A 234 -6.23 19.32 -24.44
CA ARG A 234 -6.29 20.75 -24.12
C ARG A 234 -4.90 21.39 -24.16
N ASP A 235 -4.50 21.72 -25.38
CA ASP A 235 -3.41 22.64 -25.72
C ASP A 235 -3.57 23.98 -24.96
N LEU A 236 -3.03 24.07 -23.75
CA LEU A 236 -2.85 25.34 -23.07
C LEU A 236 -1.37 25.51 -22.73
N PRO A 237 -0.72 26.56 -23.25
CA PRO A 237 0.62 26.90 -22.86
C PRO A 237 0.55 27.58 -21.49
N ASP A 238 1.44 27.13 -20.62
CA ASP A 238 2.13 27.98 -19.66
C ASP A 238 1.28 28.60 -18.53
N ARG A 239 1.23 27.90 -17.38
CA ARG A 239 0.96 28.51 -16.08
C ARG A 239 1.76 27.79 -14.99
N HIS A 240 2.88 28.41 -14.64
CA HIS A 240 3.53 28.42 -13.32
C HIS A 240 3.39 27.14 -12.48
N LEU A 241 4.36 26.24 -12.63
CA LEU A 241 4.65 25.27 -11.57
C LEU A 241 5.09 26.06 -10.33
N PRO A 242 4.49 25.82 -9.15
CA PRO A 242 4.99 26.41 -7.91
C PRO A 242 6.41 25.89 -7.65
N ASP A 243 7.26 26.78 -7.16
CA ASP A 243 8.65 26.54 -6.82
C ASP A 243 8.82 25.23 -6.05
N VAL A 244 9.67 24.39 -6.62
CA VAL A 244 10.10 23.10 -6.08
C VAL A 244 11.02 23.38 -4.89
N ALA A 245 10.42 23.65 -3.73
CA ALA A 245 11.14 23.64 -2.47
C ALA A 245 11.47 22.18 -2.11
N ASP A 246 12.68 21.74 -2.45
CA ASP A 246 13.61 20.84 -1.74
C ASP A 246 13.09 19.66 -0.87
N ASN A 247 11.91 19.11 -1.16
CA ASN A 247 11.46 17.83 -0.61
C ASN A 247 11.45 16.77 -1.71
N SER A 248 12.64 16.23 -2.00
CA SER A 248 13.00 15.22 -3.03
C SER A 248 12.21 13.89 -3.00
N LEU A 249 11.12 13.81 -2.23
CA LEU A 249 10.30 12.60 -2.10
C LEU A 249 9.14 12.56 -3.08
N VAL A 250 8.71 13.66 -3.70
CA VAL A 250 7.53 13.71 -4.59
C VAL A 250 7.61 12.65 -5.70
N GLY A 251 6.54 11.88 -5.87
CA GLY A 251 6.42 10.83 -6.89
C GLY A 251 7.01 9.48 -6.50
N GLN A 252 7.60 9.34 -5.31
CA GLN A 252 8.10 8.06 -4.81
C GLN A 252 6.96 7.14 -4.38
N ASN A 253 7.08 5.85 -4.67
CA ASN A 253 6.13 4.85 -4.20
C ASN A 253 6.22 4.68 -2.68
N ILE A 254 5.06 4.71 -2.04
CA ILE A 254 4.90 4.47 -0.62
C ILE A 254 3.90 3.37 -0.37
N TYR A 255 4.11 2.65 0.72
CA TYR A 255 3.36 1.45 1.05
C TYR A 255 2.92 1.46 2.50
N ARG A 256 1.76 0.90 2.80
CA ARG A 256 1.30 0.68 4.18
C ARG A 256 0.63 -0.67 4.32
N VAL A 257 0.77 -1.29 5.49
CA VAL A 257 0.02 -2.50 5.86
C VAL A 257 -1.22 -2.09 6.61
N ILE A 258 -2.37 -2.60 6.19
CA ILE A 258 -3.65 -2.48 6.87
C ILE A 258 -4.01 -3.82 7.46
N ARG A 259 -4.43 -3.80 8.71
CA ARG A 259 -4.95 -4.98 9.40
C ARG A 259 -6.47 -4.96 9.36
N CYS A 260 -7.06 -6.01 8.81
CA CYS A 260 -8.50 -6.20 8.74
C CYS A 260 -8.89 -7.43 9.57
N GLY A 261 -10.01 -7.36 10.28
CA GLY A 261 -10.55 -8.45 11.09
C GLY A 261 -11.30 -9.50 10.28
N SER A 262 -11.66 -9.21 9.04
CA SER A 262 -12.30 -10.17 8.14
C SER A 262 -11.89 -9.96 6.69
N ARG A 263 -12.21 -10.96 5.85
CA ARG A 263 -12.07 -10.86 4.40
C ARG A 263 -12.93 -9.74 3.84
N GLU A 264 -14.19 -9.65 4.27
CA GLU A 264 -15.15 -8.66 3.80
C GLU A 264 -14.68 -7.24 4.13
N GLU A 265 -14.07 -7.06 5.31
CA GLU A 265 -13.43 -5.80 5.67
C GLU A 265 -12.25 -5.49 4.75
N ALA A 266 -11.35 -6.47 4.50
CA ALA A 266 -10.22 -6.27 3.58
C ALA A 266 -10.67 -5.96 2.14
N ALA A 267 -11.70 -6.65 1.65
CA ALA A 267 -12.30 -6.45 0.33
C ALA A 267 -12.96 -5.07 0.20
N SER A 268 -13.76 -4.69 1.20
CA SER A 268 -14.42 -3.37 1.24
C SER A 268 -13.41 -2.24 1.32
N ARG A 269 -12.32 -2.44 2.08
CA ARG A 269 -11.21 -1.50 2.18
C ARG A 269 -10.48 -1.33 0.84
N ALA A 270 -10.14 -2.43 0.17
CA ALA A 270 -9.52 -2.39 -1.15
C ALA A 270 -10.39 -1.64 -2.19
N PHE A 271 -11.70 -1.89 -2.17
CA PHE A 271 -12.67 -1.19 -3.02
C PHE A 271 -12.76 0.31 -2.70
N TYR A 272 -12.84 0.67 -1.41
CA TYR A 272 -12.88 2.06 -0.98
C TYR A 272 -11.58 2.80 -1.30
N ASP A 273 -10.42 2.19 -1.05
CA ASP A 273 -9.14 2.85 -1.30
C ASP A 273 -8.87 3.04 -2.79
N ALA A 274 -9.24 2.06 -3.64
CA ALA A 274 -9.15 2.23 -5.09
C ALA A 274 -10.14 3.27 -5.63
N GLY A 275 -11.37 3.30 -5.10
CA GLY A 275 -12.41 4.20 -5.56
C GLY A 275 -12.33 5.62 -4.99
N GLY A 276 -12.33 5.75 -3.67
CA GLY A 276 -12.28 7.04 -2.98
C GLY A 276 -10.90 7.68 -3.08
N ASN A 277 -9.88 6.97 -2.59
CA ASN A 277 -8.53 7.51 -2.44
C ASN A 277 -7.65 7.35 -3.69
N ARG A 278 -8.05 6.48 -4.63
CA ARG A 278 -7.25 6.03 -5.77
C ARG A 278 -5.91 5.41 -5.36
N TRP A 279 -5.87 4.69 -4.26
CA TRP A 279 -4.70 3.90 -3.86
C TRP A 279 -4.83 2.48 -4.39
N SER A 280 -3.69 1.85 -4.67
CA SER A 280 -3.68 0.45 -5.09
C SER A 280 -3.66 -0.46 -3.88
N THR A 281 -4.33 -1.60 -3.97
CA THR A 281 -4.09 -2.76 -3.10
C THR A 281 -3.22 -3.72 -3.87
N VAL A 282 -1.96 -3.91 -3.46
CA VAL A 282 -0.95 -4.64 -4.24
C VAL A 282 -0.73 -6.08 -3.78
N PHE A 283 -1.12 -6.40 -2.56
CA PHE A 283 -1.03 -7.75 -2.00
C PHE A 283 -1.97 -7.88 -0.81
N THR A 284 -2.60 -9.04 -0.64
CA THR A 284 -3.40 -9.35 0.56
C THR A 284 -3.16 -10.80 0.96
N CYS A 285 -2.96 -11.05 2.25
CA CYS A 285 -2.86 -12.39 2.83
C CYS A 285 -3.69 -12.53 4.10
N ALA A 286 -3.93 -13.77 4.53
CA ALA A 286 -4.57 -14.12 5.78
C ALA A 286 -3.67 -14.99 6.65
N VAL A 287 -3.80 -14.82 7.96
CA VAL A 287 -2.96 -15.46 8.98
C VAL A 287 -3.74 -15.65 10.28
N VAL A 288 -3.31 -16.57 11.13
CA VAL A 288 -3.92 -16.79 12.45
C VAL A 288 -3.46 -15.71 13.43
N ALA A 289 -4.40 -15.04 14.11
CA ALA A 289 -4.13 -14.10 15.18
C ALA A 289 -3.43 -14.79 16.34
N GLY A 290 -2.38 -14.17 16.89
CA GLY A 290 -1.64 -14.71 18.03
C GLY A 290 -0.44 -15.58 17.66
N ALA A 291 -0.26 -15.95 16.38
CA ALA A 291 1.06 -16.33 15.87
C ALA A 291 2.01 -15.13 16.03
N ARG A 292 3.26 -15.35 16.46
CA ARG A 292 4.12 -14.43 17.25
C ARG A 292 4.42 -12.99 16.77
N SER A 293 3.86 -12.50 15.67
CA SER A 293 3.19 -11.18 15.56
C SER A 293 3.21 -10.63 14.14
N LEU A 294 2.07 -10.70 13.47
CA LEU A 294 1.84 -10.20 12.11
C LEU A 294 1.53 -8.69 12.01
N SER A 295 1.80 -7.93 13.08
CA SER A 295 1.87 -6.44 13.08
C SER A 295 2.35 -5.82 14.42
N GLY A 296 3.08 -6.57 15.27
CA GLY A 296 3.34 -6.19 16.67
C GLY A 296 4.75 -6.47 17.23
N ARG A 297 5.74 -6.74 16.37
CA ARG A 297 7.14 -7.11 16.69
C ARG A 297 7.32 -8.41 17.47
N VAL A 298 7.38 -9.52 16.73
CA VAL A 298 8.52 -10.47 16.64
C VAL A 298 8.25 -11.27 15.37
N MET A 299 9.02 -11.06 14.30
CA MET A 299 8.93 -11.84 13.07
C MET A 299 10.32 -12.34 12.69
N VAL A 300 10.37 -13.60 12.29
CA VAL A 300 11.55 -14.20 11.66
C VAL A 300 11.59 -13.68 10.23
N TYR A 301 12.71 -13.08 9.83
CA TYR A 301 12.93 -12.52 8.49
C TYR A 301 13.16 -13.56 7.41
N ASP A 302 13.22 -14.82 7.81
CA ASP A 302 13.50 -15.92 6.92
C ASP A 302 12.22 -16.35 6.20
N ALA A 303 12.23 -16.33 4.87
CA ALA A 303 11.13 -16.84 4.08
C ALA A 303 10.85 -18.32 4.40
N GLU A 304 11.85 -19.08 4.86
CA GLU A 304 11.72 -20.47 5.28
C GLU A 304 10.88 -20.64 6.56
N ALA A 305 10.70 -19.57 7.34
CA ALA A 305 9.84 -19.56 8.52
C ALA A 305 8.35 -19.48 8.17
N TYR A 306 7.98 -19.29 6.90
CA TYR A 306 6.61 -19.22 6.44
C TYR A 306 6.25 -20.40 5.56
N GLU A 307 5.02 -20.88 5.70
CA GLU A 307 4.45 -21.94 4.89
C GLU A 307 3.18 -21.41 4.23
N ARG A 308 3.14 -21.46 2.89
CA ARG A 308 1.93 -21.12 2.15
C ARG A 308 0.94 -22.27 2.28
N VAL A 309 -0.27 -21.97 2.74
CA VAL A 309 -1.40 -22.90 2.72
C VAL A 309 -2.28 -22.67 1.49
N SER A 310 -2.98 -23.71 1.07
CA SER A 310 -3.82 -23.69 -0.13
C SER A 310 -5.25 -23.20 0.15
N SER A 311 -5.67 -23.22 1.40
CA SER A 311 -7.04 -22.90 1.82
C SER A 311 -7.07 -22.14 3.15
N VAL A 312 -8.21 -21.50 3.44
CA VAL A 312 -8.43 -20.80 4.72
C VAL A 312 -8.68 -21.81 5.85
N GLU A 313 -9.27 -22.95 5.51
CA GLU A 313 -9.54 -24.06 6.40
C GLU A 313 -8.24 -24.66 6.95
N GLU A 314 -7.19 -24.77 6.13
CA GLU A 314 -5.85 -25.17 6.57
C GLU A 314 -5.21 -24.19 7.57
N LEU A 315 -5.63 -22.91 7.59
CA LEU A 315 -5.24 -21.98 8.67
C LEU A 315 -6.00 -22.24 9.96
N ALA A 316 -7.22 -22.75 9.87
CA ALA A 316 -8.13 -22.95 10.99
C ALA A 316 -7.77 -24.18 11.82
N GLU A 317 -7.37 -25.26 11.15
CA GLU A 317 -7.17 -26.58 11.76
C GLU A 317 -5.92 -26.63 12.66
N ASP A 318 -4.86 -25.89 12.33
CA ASP A 318 -3.58 -25.92 13.04
C ASP A 318 -3.45 -24.87 14.15
N GLY A 319 -4.53 -24.67 14.91
CA GLY A 319 -4.62 -23.71 16.00
C GLY A 319 -3.33 -23.57 16.84
N VAL A 320 -2.74 -22.38 16.76
CA VAL A 320 -1.63 -21.85 17.58
C VAL A 320 -0.36 -22.72 17.61
N GLU A 321 0.61 -22.33 16.79
CA GLU A 321 2.07 -22.59 16.92
C GLU A 321 2.45 -23.68 17.93
N MET A 322 2.73 -24.90 17.46
CA MET A 322 3.65 -25.74 18.22
C MET A 322 5.06 -25.16 18.11
N LYS A 323 5.78 -25.05 19.23
CA LYS A 323 7.16 -24.54 19.29
C LYS A 323 8.02 -25.19 18.20
N GLY A 324 8.42 -24.42 17.19
CA GLY A 324 9.28 -24.86 16.08
C GLY A 324 8.58 -25.05 14.73
N GLN A 325 7.26 -24.82 14.63
CA GLN A 325 6.54 -24.88 13.35
C GLN A 325 6.60 -23.54 12.59
N LYS A 326 6.51 -23.64 11.26
CA LYS A 326 6.44 -22.50 10.34
C LYS A 326 5.12 -21.75 10.50
N ILE A 327 5.14 -20.45 10.26
CA ILE A 327 3.95 -19.60 10.27
C ILE A 327 3.19 -19.86 8.98
N LYS A 328 1.96 -20.37 9.10
CA LYS A 328 1.07 -20.59 7.95
C LYS A 328 0.47 -19.28 7.45
N VAL A 329 0.49 -19.08 6.13
CA VAL A 329 -0.02 -17.88 5.46
C VAL A 329 -0.83 -18.26 4.24
N PHE A 330 -2.03 -17.70 4.10
CA PHE A 330 -2.90 -17.89 2.93
C PHE A 330 -2.88 -16.66 2.04
N TYR A 331 -2.62 -16.83 0.73
CA TYR A 331 -2.66 -15.76 -0.28
C TYR A 331 -2.87 -16.24 -1.71
#